data_AF-A0AAN8Y1M9-F1
#
_entry.id   AF-A0AAN8Y1M9-F1
#
_cell.length_a   1.000
_cell.length_b   1.000
_cell.length_c   1.000
_cell.angle_alpha   90.00
_cell.angle_beta   90.00
_cell.angle_gamma   90.00
#
_symmetry.space_group_name_H-M   'P 1'
#
loop_
_entity.id
_entity.type
_entity.pdbx_description
1 polymer ?
#
loop_
_entity_poly.entity_id
_entity_poly.type
_entity_poly.pdbx_seq_one_letter_code
_entity_poly.pdbx_strand_id
1 'polypeptide(L)'
;MADVRILLALNEKDPHHIFEGEALLRMMNRYGVLDESQNKLDYVLALTTVNILECRLKTLVFKSGMAKSIHHARVLIRQRHIKVGRVKQKNQKSAAKKATGGDGDEEDEE
;
A
#
# COMPACT_ATOMS: atom_id res chain seq x y z
N MET A 1 8.17 5.31 19.41
CA MET A 1 9.13 4.21 19.61
C MET A 1 9.60 4.07 21.07
N ALA A 2 9.51 5.10 21.91
CA ALA A 2 9.82 4.98 23.34
C ALA A 2 8.91 3.96 24.06
N ASP A 3 7.64 3.88 23.63
CA ASP A 3 6.62 2.98 24.22
C ASP A 3 6.97 1.49 24.08
N VAL A 4 7.67 1.09 23.02
CA VAL A 4 8.05 -0.31 22.77
C VAL A 4 9.02 -0.82 23.82
N ARG A 5 9.95 0.03 24.27
CA ARG A 5 10.91 -0.35 25.31
C ARG A 5 10.22 -0.55 26.66
N ILE A 6 9.18 0.22 26.93
CA ILE A 6 8.35 0.09 28.14
C ILE A 6 7.55 -1.21 28.06
N LEU A 7 6.95 -1.51 26.90
CA LEU A 7 6.21 -2.75 26.67
C LEU A 7 7.08 -3.99 26.86
N LEU A 8 8.31 -3.99 26.31
CA LEU A 8 9.25 -5.09 26.48
C LEU A 8 9.82 -5.20 27.91
N ALA A 9 9.72 -4.15 28.73
CA ALA A 9 10.12 -4.19 30.14
C ALA A 9 9.02 -4.77 31.04
N LEU A 10 7.76 -4.80 30.57
CA LEU A 10 6.65 -5.43 31.27
C LEU A 10 6.66 -6.95 31.04
N ASN A 11 5.97 -7.69 31.90
CA ASN A 11 5.88 -9.14 31.76
C ASN A 11 5.01 -9.52 30.55
N GLU A 12 5.36 -10.59 29.83
CA GLU A 12 4.69 -10.98 28.58
C GLU A 12 3.19 -11.24 28.74
N LYS A 13 2.76 -11.65 29.94
CA LYS A 13 1.37 -11.97 30.28
C LYS A 13 0.55 -10.78 30.80
N ASP A 14 1.16 -9.61 30.92
CA ASP A 14 0.46 -8.41 31.36
C ASP A 14 -0.60 -8.01 30.32
N PRO A 15 -1.86 -7.76 30.72
CA PRO A 15 -2.89 -7.27 29.81
C PRO A 15 -2.48 -6.04 29.00
N HIS A 16 -1.70 -5.12 29.59
CA HIS A 16 -1.21 -3.93 28.87
C HIS A 16 -0.22 -4.30 27.77
N HIS A 17 0.70 -5.23 28.03
CA HIS A 17 1.68 -5.70 27.04
C HIS A 17 0.98 -6.34 25.82
N ILE A 18 0.02 -7.23 26.08
CA ILE A 18 -0.70 -7.94 25.02
C ILE A 18 -1.51 -6.96 24.17
N PHE A 19 -2.26 -6.06 24.81
CA PHE A 19 -3.15 -5.15 24.11
C PHE A 19 -2.39 -4.09 23.32
N GLU A 20 -1.47 -3.36 23.97
CA GLU A 20 -0.72 -2.28 23.32
C GLU A 20 0.31 -2.82 22.33
N GLY A 21 0.95 -3.96 22.64
CA GLY A 21 1.86 -4.64 21.73
C GLY A 21 1.18 -5.08 20.44
N GLU A 22 0.01 -5.72 20.54
CA GLU A 22 -0.76 -6.14 19.36
C GLU A 22 -1.29 -4.93 18.58
N ALA A 23 -1.78 -3.90 19.26
CA ALA A 23 -2.26 -2.67 18.61
C ALA A 23 -1.14 -1.98 17.80
N LEU A 24 0.08 -1.97 18.35
CA LEU A 24 1.23 -1.40 17.68
C LEU A 24 1.63 -2.21 16.43
N LEU A 25 1.70 -3.54 16.55
CA LEU A 25 2.01 -4.42 15.41
C LEU A 25 0.98 -4.24 14.28
N ARG A 26 -0.32 -4.19 14.61
CA ARG A 26 -1.39 -3.91 13.64
C ARG A 26 -1.21 -2.56 12.95
N MET A 27 -0.77 -1.54 13.69
CA MET A 27 -0.49 -0.23 13.12
C MET A 27 0.68 -0.27 12.13
N MET A 28 1.77 -0.95 12.48
CA MET A 28 2.97 -1.03 11.62
C MET A 28 2.71 -1.84 10.35
N ASN A 29 1.93 -2.91 10.43
CA ASN A 29 1.51 -3.69 9.27
C ASN A 29 0.64 -2.86 8.31
N ARG A 30 -0.26 -2.01 8.84
CA ARG A 30 -1.05 -1.09 8.00
C ARG A 30 -0.21 -0.06 7.25
N TYR A 31 0.89 0.40 7.84
CA TYR A 31 1.83 1.30 7.17
C TYR A 31 2.78 0.58 6.20
N GLY A 32 2.78 -0.75 6.17
CA GLY A 32 3.67 -1.56 5.33
C GLY A 32 5.14 -1.43 5.74
N VAL A 33 5.40 -1.12 7.02
CA VAL A 33 6.74 -0.87 7.57
C VAL A 33 7.42 -2.17 7.99
N LEU A 34 6.62 -3.13 8.45
CA LEU A 34 7.02 -4.49 8.82
C LEU A 34 6.49 -5.47 7.77
N ASP A 35 7.25 -6.52 7.52
CA ASP A 35 6.82 -7.65 6.69
C ASP A 35 5.90 -8.59 7.48
N GLU A 36 5.03 -9.33 6.80
CA GLU A 36 4.03 -10.22 7.43
C GLU A 36 4.68 -11.33 8.27
N SER A 37 5.92 -11.69 7.93
CA SER A 37 6.74 -12.66 8.66
C SER A 37 7.32 -12.13 9.98
N GLN A 38 7.35 -10.81 10.20
CA GLN A 38 8.06 -10.15 11.30
C GLN A 38 7.13 -9.58 12.37
N ASN A 39 6.12 -10.35 12.82
CA ASN A 39 5.16 -9.91 13.85
C ASN A 39 5.70 -10.02 15.30
N LYS A 40 6.89 -9.49 15.58
CA LYS A 40 7.45 -9.40 16.94
C LYS A 40 7.84 -7.96 17.28
N LEU A 41 7.69 -7.58 18.55
CA LEU A 41 8.03 -6.24 19.05
C LEU A 41 9.52 -5.91 18.88
N ASP A 42 10.40 -6.92 18.89
CA ASP A 42 11.84 -6.72 18.72
C ASP A 42 12.20 -6.11 17.35
N TYR A 43 11.47 -6.50 16.29
CA TYR A 43 11.69 -5.94 14.95
C TYR A 43 11.32 -4.46 14.86
N VAL A 44 10.42 -4.00 15.73
CA VAL A 44 10.05 -2.59 15.82
C VAL A 44 11.21 -1.74 16.34
N LEU A 45 12.02 -2.28 17.26
CA LEU A 45 13.21 -1.59 17.77
C LEU A 45 14.31 -1.48 16.71
N ALA A 46 14.40 -2.44 15.80
CA ALA A 46 15.38 -2.45 14.71
C ALA A 46 15.02 -1.50 13.55
N LEU A 47 13.88 -0.81 13.62
CA LEU A 47 13.41 0.00 12.52
C LEU A 47 14.28 1.25 12.29
N THR A 48 14.71 1.45 11.04
CA THR A 48 15.48 2.64 10.66
C THR A 48 14.56 3.78 10.20
N THR A 49 15.11 5.00 10.19
CA THR A 49 14.43 6.17 9.63
C THR A 49 14.14 6.03 8.13
N VAL A 50 14.95 5.27 7.41
CA VAL A 50 14.78 5.01 5.98
C VAL A 50 13.46 4.28 5.75
N ASN A 51 13.18 3.21 6.50
CA ASN A 51 11.94 2.44 6.39
C ASN A 51 10.70 3.34 6.52
N ILE A 52 10.72 4.30 7.43
CA ILE A 52 9.62 5.27 7.62
C ILE A 52 9.53 6.24 6.42
N LEU A 53 10.67 6.70 5.89
CA LEU A 53 10.71 7.60 4.74
C LEU A 53 10.21 6.95 3.45
N GLU A 54 10.34 5.63 3.33
CA GLU A 54 9.83 4.86 2.20
C GLU A 54 8.30 4.85 2.13
N CYS A 55 7.62 4.86 3.28
CA CYS A 55 6.15 4.95 3.37
C CYS A 55 5.58 6.31 2.95
N ARG A 56 6.42 7.34 2.71
CA ARG A 56 5.92 8.65 2.30
C ARG A 56 5.34 8.58 0.90
N LEU A 57 4.17 9.20 0.71
CA LEU A 57 3.50 9.26 -0.60
C LEU A 57 4.40 9.79 -1.72
N LYS A 58 5.26 10.77 -1.45
CA LYS A 58 6.24 11.28 -2.44
C LYS A 58 7.19 10.18 -2.92
N THR A 59 7.71 9.38 -1.99
CA THR A 59 8.63 8.27 -2.26
C THR A 59 7.91 7.13 -2.97
N LEU A 60 6.70 6.78 -2.52
CA LEU A 60 5.86 5.76 -3.15
C LEU A 60 5.52 6.12 -4.60
N VAL A 61 5.05 7.35 -4.85
CA VAL A 61 4.72 7.84 -6.21
C VAL A 61 5.94 7.81 -7.15
N PHE A 62 7.12 8.13 -6.62
CA PHE A 62 8.37 8.03 -7.38
C PHE A 62 8.75 6.56 -7.66
N LYS A 63 8.72 5.69 -6.64
CA LYS A 63 8.99 4.24 -6.79
C LYS A 63 7.99 3.56 -7.73
N SER A 64 6.72 3.98 -7.75
CA SER A 64 5.68 3.51 -8.67
C SER A 64 5.81 4.04 -10.10
N GLY A 65 6.81 4.87 -10.41
CA GLY A 65 7.05 5.41 -11.75
C GLY A 65 6.06 6.50 -12.21
N MET A 66 5.15 6.95 -11.33
CA MET A 66 4.16 7.98 -11.66
C MET A 66 4.76 9.40 -11.76
N ALA A 67 5.94 9.59 -11.16
CA ALA A 67 6.66 10.86 -11.20
C ALA A 67 8.12 10.63 -11.59
N LYS A 68 8.63 11.50 -12.47
CA LYS A 68 10.05 11.52 -12.91
C LYS A 68 11.06 11.84 -11.79
N SER A 69 10.63 12.46 -10.69
CA SER A 69 11.48 12.80 -9.54
C SER A 69 10.67 12.98 -8.25
N ILE A 70 11.35 12.97 -7.09
CA ILE A 70 10.71 13.21 -5.78
C ILE A 70 10.09 14.61 -5.70
N HIS A 71 10.73 15.61 -6.33
CA HIS A 71 10.21 16.98 -6.41
C HIS A 71 8.95 17.05 -7.28
N HIS A 72 8.95 16.33 -8.40
CA HIS A 72 7.78 16.22 -9.27
C HIS A 72 6.60 15.54 -8.54
N ALA A 73 6.86 14.45 -7.81
CA ALA A 73 5.85 13.79 -6.98
C ALA A 73 5.21 14.77 -5.97
N ARG A 74 6.01 15.65 -5.34
CA ARG A 74 5.50 16.69 -4.43
C ARG A 74 4.52 17.64 -5.11
N VAL A 75 4.84 18.08 -6.33
CA VAL A 75 3.99 19.01 -7.11
C VAL A 75 2.66 18.34 -7.46
N LEU A 76 2.70 17.11 -7.97
CA LEU A 76 1.49 16.34 -8.32
C LEU A 76 0.57 16.11 -7.10
N ILE A 77 1.13 15.79 -5.94
CA ILE A 77 0.36 15.64 -4.70
C ILE A 77 -0.24 16.98 -4.26
N ARG A 78 0.55 18.07 -4.28
CA ARG A 78 0.07 19.41 -3.88
C ARG A 78 -1.05 19.92 -4.79
N GLN A 79 -0.94 19.65 -6.09
CA GLN A 79 -1.95 20.01 -7.09
C GLN A 79 -3.15 19.06 -7.13
N ARG A 80 -3.17 18.03 -6.27
CA ARG A 80 -4.25 17.03 -6.18
C ARG A 80 -4.43 16.18 -7.46
N HIS A 81 -3.36 15.97 -8.23
CA HIS A 81 -3.37 15.08 -9.40
C HIS A 81 -3.30 13.58 -9.02
N ILE A 82 -3.04 13.28 -7.75
CA ILE A 82 -2.89 11.91 -7.24
C ILE A 82 -3.95 11.65 -6.17
N LYS A 83 -4.65 10.53 -6.32
CA LYS A 83 -5.64 10.03 -5.36
C LYS A 83 -5.13 8.73 -4.73
N VAL A 84 -5.22 8.61 -3.40
CA VAL A 84 -4.74 7.45 -2.65
C VAL A 84 -5.94 6.71 -2.04
N GLY A 85 -5.97 5.38 -2.18
CA GLY A 85 -7.04 4.51 -1.69
C GLY A 85 -8.01 4.02 -2.78
N ARG A 86 -8.97 3.16 -2.39
CA ARG A 86 -10.06 2.72 -3.27
C ARG A 86 -11.23 3.70 -3.21
N VAL A 87 -11.45 4.44 -4.28
CA VAL A 87 -12.82 4.63 -4.76
C VAL A 87 -12.98 3.61 -5.87
N LYS A 88 -13.95 2.69 -5.76
CA LYS A 88 -14.34 1.83 -6.89
C LYS A 88 -14.67 2.74 -8.07
N GLN A 89 -13.71 2.97 -8.96
CA GLN A 89 -14.00 3.55 -10.25
C GLN A 89 -14.67 2.43 -11.02
N LYS A 90 -16.00 2.52 -11.20
CA LYS A 90 -16.68 1.76 -12.25
C LYS A 90 -15.97 2.15 -13.54
N ASN A 91 -15.15 1.25 -14.04
CA ASN A 91 -14.37 1.45 -15.25
C ASN A 91 -15.37 1.45 -16.44
N GLN A 92 -15.87 2.63 -16.82
CA GLN A 92 -16.46 2.81 -18.13
C GLN A 92 -15.31 2.84 -19.14
N LYS A 93 -15.38 1.98 -20.17
CA LYS A 93 -14.50 1.92 -21.35
C LYS A 93 -13.20 1.11 -21.20
N SER A 94 -13.37 -0.21 -21.14
CA SER A 94 -12.42 -1.16 -21.73
C SER A 94 -13.17 -2.40 -22.25
N ALA A 95 -14.19 -2.19 -23.09
CA ALA A 95 -14.83 -3.23 -23.87
C ALA A 95 -14.57 -2.93 -25.35
N ALA A 96 -13.31 -2.99 -25.75
CA ALA A 96 -12.89 -2.91 -27.15
C ALA A 96 -11.85 -4.02 -27.37
N LYS A 97 -12.35 -5.26 -27.54
CA LYS A 97 -11.77 -6.39 -28.29
C LYS A 97 -12.34 -7.71 -27.77
N LYS A 98 -13.37 -8.22 -28.44
CA LYS A 98 -13.47 -9.65 -28.83
C LYS A 98 -14.71 -9.86 -29.71
N ALA A 99 -14.50 -9.89 -31.03
CA ALA A 99 -15.31 -10.66 -31.99
C ALA A 99 -14.59 -10.62 -33.34
N THR A 100 -13.35 -11.16 -33.35
CA THR A 100 -12.89 -11.90 -34.52
C THR A 100 -13.47 -13.29 -34.36
N GLY A 101 -14.47 -13.62 -35.16
CA GLY A 101 -15.11 -14.93 -35.22
C GLY A 101 -15.93 -14.94 -36.50
N GLY A 102 -15.42 -15.65 -37.51
CA GLY A 102 -16.14 -15.93 -38.73
C GLY A 102 -17.20 -17.00 -38.54
N ASP A 103 -18.06 -17.09 -39.56
CA ASP A 103 -19.05 -18.11 -39.96
C ASP A 103 -20.20 -17.30 -40.57
N GLY A 104 -20.73 -17.58 -41.75
CA GLY A 104 -20.58 -18.65 -42.72
C GLY A 104 -21.44 -18.24 -43.92
N ASP A 105 -21.29 -18.93 -45.03
CA ASP A 105 -22.02 -18.72 -46.28
C ASP A 105 -23.54 -18.65 -46.09
N GLU A 106 -24.19 -17.69 -46.75
CA GLU A 106 -25.57 -17.83 -47.26
C GLU A 106 -25.62 -17.11 -48.62
N GLU A 107 -25.72 -17.94 -49.66
CA GLU A 107 -26.20 -17.58 -51.00
C GLU A 107 -27.66 -17.09 -50.90
N ASP A 108 -28.05 -16.08 -51.67
CA ASP A 108 -29.23 -16.10 -52.56
C ASP A 108 -29.49 -14.72 -53.20
N GLU A 109 -29.63 -14.76 -54.55
CA GLU A 109 -30.44 -13.94 -55.48
C GLU A 109 -30.30 -12.38 -55.43
N GLU A 110 -30.05 -11.63 -56.50
CA GLU A 110 -30.45 -11.65 -57.93
C GLU A 110 -29.39 -10.95 -58.81
#